data_AF-A0A4P8IWW2-F1
#
_entry.id   AF-A0A4P8IWW2-F1
#
_cell.length_a   1.000
_cell.length_b   1.000
_cell.length_c   1.000
_cell.angle_alpha   90.00
_cell.angle_beta   90.00
_cell.angle_gamma   90.00
#
_symmetry.space_group_name_H-M   'P 1'
#
loop_
_entity.id
_entity.type
_entity.pdbx_description
1 polymer ?
#
loop_
_entity_poly.entity_id
_entity_poly.type
_entity_poly.pdbx_seq_one_letter_code
_entity_poly.pdbx_strand_id
1 'polypeptide(L)'
;MRTSVHGDGRLPAPLDTALAHYRHRIFVEQLGWKLPGADDHFERDQYDREDTVYVVARDDETGSICGCARLLPTTRPYLLQELFPFLLADDMPAPAARDVWELSRFAANPAANPAASDLNHEDSAWAVRPMLASVVECAAKLGARQLIGVTFLSMERLFRRIGVHAHRAGAPRRIDDRMVVACWIDIDSQTLSALGLDPSLGLMQSKLAA
;
A
#
# COMPACT_ATOMS: atom_id res chain seq x y z
N MET A 1 -14.26 -5.06 9.49
CA MET A 1 -13.60 -5.52 8.25
C MET A 1 -12.64 -6.65 8.61
N ARG A 2 -12.44 -7.59 7.69
CA ARG A 2 -11.44 -8.65 7.79
C ARG A 2 -10.42 -8.53 6.67
N THR A 3 -9.14 -8.65 7.01
CA THR A 3 -8.05 -8.66 6.02
C THR A 3 -7.57 -10.07 5.71
N SER A 4 -7.03 -10.26 4.51
CA SER A 4 -6.42 -11.50 4.05
C SER A 4 -5.20 -11.18 3.20
N VAL A 5 -4.16 -12.00 3.29
CA VAL A 5 -2.90 -11.86 2.54
C VAL A 5 -2.83 -12.95 1.48
N HIS A 6 -2.40 -12.59 0.28
CA HIS A 6 -2.27 -13.50 -0.85
C HIS A 6 -0.91 -13.28 -1.51
N GLY A 7 0.01 -14.23 -1.38
CA GLY A 7 1.38 -14.12 -1.89
C GLY A 7 1.98 -15.43 -2.43
N ASP A 8 1.20 -16.51 -2.49
CA ASP A 8 1.67 -17.85 -2.87
C ASP A 8 1.53 -18.12 -4.38
N GLY A 9 1.80 -17.10 -5.20
CA GLY A 9 1.65 -17.14 -6.64
C GLY A 9 0.43 -16.35 -7.14
N ARG A 10 -0.11 -16.76 -8.29
CA ARG A 10 -1.26 -16.08 -8.91
C ARG A 10 -2.49 -16.15 -8.01
N LEU A 11 -3.19 -15.02 -7.90
CA LEU A 11 -4.50 -14.95 -7.25
C LEU A 11 -5.49 -15.93 -7.89
N PRO A 12 -6.35 -16.61 -7.09
CA PRO A 12 -7.48 -17.36 -7.63
C PRO A 12 -8.33 -16.46 -8.51
N ALA A 13 -8.73 -16.96 -9.69
CA ALA A 13 -9.40 -16.15 -10.72
C ALA A 13 -10.60 -15.32 -10.20
N PRO A 14 -11.50 -15.84 -9.32
CA PRO A 14 -12.59 -15.03 -8.78
C PRO A 14 -12.12 -13.84 -7.91
N LEU A 15 -11.04 -14.04 -7.14
CA LEU A 15 -10.45 -12.98 -6.32
C LEU A 15 -9.72 -11.95 -7.18
N ASP A 16 -8.96 -12.42 -8.16
CA ASP A 16 -8.25 -11.55 -9.11
C ASP A 16 -9.22 -10.62 -9.85
N THR A 17 -10.33 -11.15 -10.38
CA THR A 17 -11.37 -10.37 -11.05
C THR A 17 -12.01 -9.36 -10.10
N ALA A 18 -12.40 -9.79 -8.89
CA ALA A 18 -13.02 -8.91 -7.90
C ALA A 18 -12.09 -7.77 -7.46
N LEU A 19 -10.81 -8.07 -7.27
CA LEU A 19 -9.79 -7.09 -6.90
C LEU A 19 -9.56 -6.07 -8.02
N ALA A 20 -9.47 -6.53 -9.27
CA ALA A 20 -9.28 -5.64 -10.41
C ALA A 20 -10.47 -4.69 -10.62
N HIS A 21 -11.71 -5.14 -10.39
CA HIS A 21 -12.89 -4.27 -10.37
C HIS A 21 -12.87 -3.26 -9.22
N TYR A 22 -12.52 -3.70 -8.00
CA TYR A 22 -12.41 -2.79 -6.86
C TYR A 22 -11.38 -1.70 -7.13
N ARG A 23 -10.22 -2.08 -7.67
CA ARG A 23 -9.14 -1.17 -8.04
C ARG A 23 -9.59 -0.19 -9.13
N HIS A 24 -10.29 -0.66 -10.18
CA HIS A 24 -10.85 0.23 -11.21
C HIS A 24 -11.75 1.32 -10.60
N ARG A 25 -12.71 0.91 -9.75
CA ARG A 25 -13.61 1.84 -9.07
C ARG A 25 -12.87 2.89 -8.25
N ILE A 26 -11.80 2.51 -7.54
CA ILE A 26 -11.05 3.47 -6.73
C ILE A 26 -10.12 4.34 -7.60
N PHE A 27 -9.20 3.72 -8.34
CA PHE A 27 -8.10 4.44 -8.98
C PHE A 27 -8.52 5.12 -10.28
N VAL A 28 -9.44 4.53 -11.04
CA VAL A 28 -9.90 5.10 -12.32
C VAL A 28 -11.14 5.96 -12.10
N GLU A 29 -12.22 5.41 -11.55
CA GLU A 29 -13.50 6.14 -11.45
C GLU A 29 -13.47 7.25 -10.39
N GLN A 30 -13.02 6.97 -9.17
CA GLN A 30 -13.02 7.96 -8.07
C GLN A 30 -11.82 8.90 -8.12
N LEU A 31 -10.62 8.37 -8.40
CA LEU A 31 -9.39 9.17 -8.43
C LEU A 31 -9.05 9.72 -9.82
N GLY A 32 -9.73 9.29 -10.88
CA GLY A 32 -9.55 9.83 -12.23
C GLY A 32 -8.19 9.51 -12.85
N TRP A 33 -7.49 8.47 -12.39
CA TRP A 33 -6.17 8.13 -12.94
C TRP A 33 -6.31 7.59 -14.36
N LYS A 34 -5.46 8.09 -15.26
CA LYS A 34 -5.34 7.61 -16.64
C LYS A 34 -4.21 6.58 -16.71
N LEU A 35 -4.52 5.34 -16.33
CA LEU A 35 -3.52 4.27 -16.27
C LEU A 35 -3.39 3.56 -17.63
N PRO A 36 -2.17 3.38 -18.16
CA PRO A 36 -1.94 2.52 -19.31
C PRO A 36 -2.37 1.09 -18.99
N GLY A 37 -3.34 0.54 -19.74
CA GLY A 37 -3.79 -0.85 -19.57
C GLY A 37 -4.98 -1.05 -18.63
N ALA A 38 -5.51 0.01 -18.02
CA ALA A 38 -6.88 -0.06 -17.51
C ALA A 38 -7.84 -0.16 -18.71
N ASP A 39 -8.69 -1.19 -18.72
CA ASP A 39 -9.85 -1.21 -19.61
C ASP A 39 -11.05 -0.56 -18.91
N ASP A 40 -12.21 -0.52 -19.57
CA ASP A 40 -13.40 0.15 -19.03
C ASP A 40 -13.91 -0.44 -17.69
N HIS A 41 -13.38 -1.59 -17.24
CA HIS A 41 -13.92 -2.32 -16.08
C HIS A 41 -12.86 -2.83 -15.09
N PHE A 42 -11.59 -2.95 -15.49
CA PHE A 42 -10.52 -3.58 -14.72
C PHE A 42 -9.28 -2.70 -14.64
N GLU A 43 -8.66 -2.66 -13.47
CA GLU A 43 -7.36 -2.02 -13.27
C GLU A 43 -6.30 -3.06 -12.91
N ARG A 44 -5.39 -3.28 -13.85
CA ARG A 44 -4.15 -4.05 -13.69
C ARG A 44 -3.00 -3.34 -14.41
N ASP A 45 -1.77 -3.57 -13.95
CA ASP A 45 -0.56 -3.09 -14.60
C ASP A 45 0.52 -4.18 -14.64
N GLN A 46 1.70 -3.88 -15.18
CA GLN A 46 2.82 -4.82 -15.33
C GLN A 46 3.39 -5.33 -14.00
N TYR A 47 3.02 -4.71 -12.87
CA TYR A 47 3.44 -5.13 -11.54
C TYR A 47 2.46 -6.11 -10.88
N ASP A 48 1.39 -6.52 -11.58
CA ASP A 48 0.49 -7.59 -11.16
C ASP A 48 1.00 -8.95 -11.67
N ARG A 49 2.00 -9.49 -10.96
CA ARG A 49 2.79 -10.67 -11.33
C ARG A 49 2.56 -11.83 -10.36
N GLU A 50 3.24 -12.94 -10.62
CA GLU A 50 3.21 -14.12 -9.74
C GLU A 50 3.88 -13.90 -8.38
N ASP A 51 4.88 -13.01 -8.31
CA ASP A 51 5.55 -12.63 -7.06
C ASP A 51 4.89 -11.46 -6.31
N THR A 52 3.75 -10.98 -6.81
CA THR A 52 3.04 -9.86 -6.20
C THR A 52 2.26 -10.33 -5.00
N VAL A 53 2.47 -9.66 -3.86
CA VAL A 53 1.73 -9.94 -2.64
C VAL A 53 0.60 -8.92 -2.51
N TYR A 54 -0.63 -9.41 -2.30
CA TYR A 54 -1.79 -8.56 -2.08
C TYR A 54 -2.29 -8.70 -0.66
N VAL A 55 -2.67 -7.56 -0.08
CA VAL A 55 -3.51 -7.52 1.11
C VAL A 55 -4.88 -7.06 0.68
N VAL A 56 -5.93 -7.82 1.01
CA VAL A 56 -7.31 -7.53 0.64
C VAL A 56 -8.17 -7.46 1.89
N ALA A 57 -8.88 -6.35 2.07
CA ALA A 57 -9.86 -6.18 3.12
C ALA A 57 -11.27 -6.43 2.56
N ARG A 58 -12.07 -7.17 3.32
CA ARG A 58 -13.49 -7.39 3.07
C ARG A 58 -14.33 -6.83 4.19
N ASP A 59 -15.47 -6.28 3.80
CA ASP A 59 -16.52 -5.90 4.73
C ASP A 59 -17.15 -7.15 5.36
N ASP A 60 -17.39 -7.13 6.68
CA ASP A 60 -17.83 -8.33 7.41
C ASP A 60 -19.31 -8.65 7.16
N GLU A 61 -20.12 -7.65 6.83
CA GLU A 61 -21.56 -7.83 6.61
C GLU A 61 -21.84 -8.27 5.17
N THR A 62 -21.22 -7.60 4.19
CA THR A 62 -21.48 -7.82 2.77
C THR A 62 -20.50 -8.80 2.11
N GLY A 63 -19.36 -9.08 2.74
CA GLY A 63 -18.26 -9.88 2.16
C GLY A 63 -17.54 -9.20 0.98
N SER A 64 -17.94 -7.98 0.61
CA SER A 64 -17.40 -7.23 -0.53
C SER A 64 -16.02 -6.67 -0.21
N ILE A 65 -15.17 -6.51 -1.24
CA ILE A 65 -13.85 -5.87 -1.06
C ILE A 65 -14.07 -4.40 -0.69
N CYS A 66 -13.48 -4.01 0.44
CA CYS A 66 -13.51 -2.64 0.96
C CYS A 66 -12.11 -2.04 1.13
N GLY A 67 -11.05 -2.79 0.83
CA GLY A 67 -9.68 -2.28 0.83
C GLY A 67 -8.73 -3.19 0.07
N CYS A 68 -7.65 -2.61 -0.46
CA CYS A 68 -6.58 -3.35 -1.09
C CYS A 68 -5.23 -2.66 -0.88
N ALA A 69 -4.16 -3.45 -0.94
CA ALA A 69 -2.79 -2.99 -1.01
C ALA A 69 -1.96 -4.01 -1.79
N ARG A 70 -0.92 -3.53 -2.44
CA ARG A 70 0.03 -4.33 -3.21
C ARG A 70 1.43 -4.16 -2.63
N LEU A 71 2.11 -5.28 -2.42
CA LEU A 71 3.48 -5.37 -1.94
C LEU A 71 4.35 -6.00 -3.03
N LEU A 72 5.47 -5.35 -3.35
CA LEU A 72 6.43 -5.80 -4.37
C LEU A 72 7.85 -5.83 -3.79
N PRO A 73 8.64 -6.89 -4.03
CA PRO A 73 10.03 -6.93 -3.56
C PRO A 73 10.87 -5.94 -4.37
N THR A 74 11.63 -5.05 -3.71
CA THR A 74 12.47 -4.07 -4.42
C THR A 74 13.67 -4.68 -5.16
N THR A 75 13.94 -5.97 -4.93
CA THR A 75 14.91 -6.74 -5.73
C THR A 75 14.40 -7.12 -7.13
N ARG A 76 13.18 -6.72 -7.49
CA ARG A 76 12.56 -6.87 -8.82
C ARG A 76 11.97 -5.53 -9.24
N PRO A 77 11.63 -5.34 -10.53
CA PRO A 77 10.99 -4.11 -11.00
C PRO A 77 9.74 -3.71 -10.20
N TYR A 78 9.69 -2.44 -9.81
CA TYR A 78 8.62 -1.85 -9.00
C TYR A 78 8.32 -0.40 -9.42
N LEU A 79 7.14 0.11 -9.03
CA LEU A 79 6.53 1.30 -9.62
C LEU A 79 7.35 2.57 -9.38
N LEU A 80 7.83 2.79 -8.15
CA LEU A 80 8.62 3.95 -7.79
C LEU A 80 9.95 3.97 -8.55
N GLN A 81 10.60 2.82 -8.76
CA GLN A 81 11.87 2.75 -9.49
C GLN A 81 11.72 3.08 -10.97
N GLU A 82 10.69 2.54 -11.63
CA GLU A 82 10.57 2.65 -13.08
C GLU A 82 9.81 3.90 -13.54
N LEU A 83 8.74 4.27 -12.82
CA LEU A 83 7.82 5.33 -13.27
C LEU A 83 8.00 6.65 -12.52
N PHE A 84 8.42 6.59 -11.26
CA PHE A 84 8.57 7.77 -10.42
C PHE A 84 9.95 7.95 -9.76
N PRO A 85 11.09 7.58 -10.40
CA PRO A 85 12.39 7.68 -9.76
C PRO A 85 12.74 9.14 -9.39
N PHE A 86 12.20 10.11 -10.14
CA PHE A 86 12.36 11.54 -9.87
C PHE A 86 11.71 12.04 -8.56
N LEU A 87 10.94 11.19 -7.86
CA LEU A 87 10.41 11.50 -6.52
C LEU A 87 11.39 11.19 -5.39
N LEU A 88 12.47 10.45 -5.65
CA LEU A 88 13.54 10.22 -4.69
C LEU A 88 14.42 11.48 -4.56
N ALA A 89 15.07 11.63 -3.41
CA ALA A 89 16.11 12.64 -3.23
C ALA A 89 17.27 12.40 -4.23
N ASP A 90 17.93 13.48 -4.66
CA ASP A 90 18.94 13.41 -5.72
C ASP A 90 20.13 12.48 -5.38
N ASP A 91 20.42 12.28 -4.10
CA ASP A 91 21.47 11.42 -3.56
C ASP A 91 20.97 10.03 -3.13
N MET A 92 19.68 9.72 -3.34
CA MET A 92 19.07 8.45 -2.95
C MET A 92 18.74 7.60 -4.20
N PRO A 93 19.53 6.55 -4.51
CA PRO A 93 19.14 5.61 -5.54
C PRO A 93 17.89 4.82 -5.14
N ALA A 94 17.14 4.37 -6.13
CA ALA A 94 16.01 3.47 -5.93
C ALA A 94 16.48 2.20 -5.19
N PRO A 95 15.92 1.85 -4.01
CA PRO A 95 16.37 0.69 -3.25
C PRO A 95 16.22 -0.61 -4.03
N ALA A 96 17.17 -1.53 -3.83
CA ALA A 96 17.12 -2.89 -4.35
C ALA A 96 17.61 -3.86 -3.27
N ALA A 97 16.78 -4.07 -2.24
CA ALA A 97 17.16 -4.78 -1.03
C ALA A 97 16.10 -5.81 -0.61
N ARG A 98 16.52 -6.95 -0.06
CA ARG A 98 15.61 -8.04 0.33
C ARG A 98 14.71 -7.67 1.51
N ASP A 99 15.17 -6.75 2.34
CA ASP A 99 14.47 -6.21 3.50
C ASP A 99 13.72 -4.91 3.20
N VAL A 100 13.58 -4.54 1.92
CA VAL A 100 12.78 -3.39 1.49
C VAL A 100 11.74 -3.83 0.47
N TRP A 101 10.48 -3.49 0.75
CA TRP A 101 9.35 -3.77 -0.12
C TRP A 101 8.65 -2.49 -0.55
N GLU A 102 8.19 -2.43 -1.80
CA GLU A 102 7.32 -1.36 -2.25
C GLU A 102 5.88 -1.61 -1.81
N LEU A 103 5.23 -0.59 -1.23
CA LEU A 103 3.79 -0.50 -1.04
C LEU A 103 3.16 0.37 -2.16
N SER A 104 2.27 -0.23 -2.96
CA SER A 104 1.48 0.46 -3.98
C SER A 104 0.00 0.05 -3.92
N ARG A 105 -0.86 0.74 -4.70
CA ARG A 105 -2.32 0.49 -4.76
C ARG A 105 -3.00 0.37 -3.39
N PHE A 106 -2.56 1.19 -2.43
CA PHE A 106 -3.12 1.24 -1.09
C PHE A 106 -4.42 2.04 -1.07
N ALA A 107 -5.53 1.37 -0.77
CA ALA A 107 -6.84 1.97 -0.61
C ALA A 107 -7.61 1.26 0.50
N ALA A 108 -8.35 2.03 1.30
CA ALA A 108 -9.30 1.51 2.27
C ALA A 108 -10.52 2.43 2.24
N ASN A 109 -11.66 1.89 1.80
CA ASN A 109 -12.94 2.58 1.80
C ASN A 109 -14.04 1.61 2.28
N PRO A 110 -14.49 1.76 3.54
CA PRO A 110 -15.54 0.92 4.10
C PRO A 110 -16.92 1.29 3.59
N ALA A 111 -17.12 2.50 3.09
CA ALA A 111 -18.37 2.91 2.51
C ALA A 111 -18.39 2.53 1.02
N ALA A 112 -19.00 1.40 0.70
CA ALA A 112 -19.46 1.12 -0.66
C ALA A 112 -20.62 2.04 -1.09
N ASN A 113 -20.75 3.24 -0.50
CA ASN A 113 -21.77 4.22 -0.83
C ASN A 113 -21.15 5.38 -1.63
N PRO A 114 -21.38 5.45 -2.95
CA PRO A 114 -20.81 6.49 -3.82
C PRO A 114 -21.29 7.92 -3.49
N ALA A 115 -22.27 8.09 -2.59
CA ALA A 115 -22.72 9.40 -2.10
C ALA A 115 -21.87 9.97 -0.95
N ALA A 116 -20.90 9.22 -0.44
CA ALA A 116 -20.09 9.60 0.72
C ALA A 116 -18.77 10.29 0.34
N SER A 117 -18.78 11.13 -0.71
CA SER A 117 -17.60 11.87 -1.18
C SER A 117 -17.10 12.93 -0.19
N ASP A 118 -17.86 13.21 0.87
CA ASP A 118 -17.59 14.27 1.84
C ASP A 118 -17.28 13.73 3.26
N LEU A 119 -16.82 12.48 3.38
CA LEU A 119 -16.45 11.95 4.70
C LEU A 119 -15.18 12.62 5.22
N ASN A 120 -15.37 13.35 6.34
CA ASN A 120 -14.34 14.03 7.12
C ASN A 120 -13.07 13.18 7.29
N HIS A 121 -11.92 13.85 7.28
CA HIS A 121 -10.61 13.23 7.44
C HIS A 121 -10.49 12.30 8.67
N GLU A 122 -11.29 12.49 9.73
CA GLU A 122 -11.27 11.63 10.92
C GLU A 122 -11.80 10.21 10.65
N ASP A 123 -12.80 10.05 9.77
CA ASP A 123 -13.39 8.75 9.44
C ASP A 123 -12.50 7.91 8.52
N SER A 124 -11.49 8.49 7.86
CA SER A 124 -10.59 7.69 7.02
C SER A 124 -9.62 6.83 7.85
N ALA A 125 -9.29 7.26 9.09
CA ALA A 125 -8.29 6.59 9.91
C ALA A 125 -8.73 5.20 10.39
N TRP A 126 -10.02 5.03 10.70
CA TRP A 126 -10.55 3.76 11.21
C TRP A 126 -10.44 2.65 10.17
N ALA A 127 -10.52 2.98 8.88
CA ALA A 127 -10.35 2.02 7.80
C ALA A 127 -8.89 1.80 7.41
N VAL A 128 -8.11 2.89 7.36
CA VAL A 128 -6.71 2.85 6.93
C VAL A 128 -5.81 2.15 7.95
N ARG A 129 -6.02 2.36 9.25
CA ARG A 129 -5.19 1.76 10.31
C ARG A 129 -5.17 0.22 10.28
N PRO A 130 -6.30 -0.51 10.30
CA PRO A 130 -6.28 -1.98 10.25
C PRO A 130 -5.72 -2.52 8.92
N MET A 131 -5.95 -1.80 7.82
CA MET A 131 -5.36 -2.13 6.53
C MET A 131 -3.83 -2.00 6.57
N LEU A 132 -3.33 -0.88 7.08
CA LEU A 132 -1.89 -0.63 7.24
C LEU A 132 -1.25 -1.62 8.22
N ALA A 133 -1.93 -1.98 9.31
CA ALA A 133 -1.49 -3.02 10.24
C ALA A 133 -1.26 -4.36 9.52
N SER A 134 -2.22 -4.77 8.68
CA SER A 134 -2.11 -6.02 7.91
C SER A 134 -0.99 -5.97 6.88
N VAL A 135 -0.78 -4.82 6.24
CA VAL A 135 0.34 -4.59 5.31
C VAL A 135 1.68 -4.68 6.01
N VAL A 136 1.86 -4.01 7.15
CA VAL A 136 3.11 -4.02 7.92
C VAL A 136 3.38 -5.41 8.47
N GLU A 137 2.39 -6.08 9.03
CA GLU A 137 2.54 -7.45 9.53
C GLU A 137 2.98 -8.41 8.41
N CYS A 138 2.33 -8.32 7.24
CA CYS A 138 2.68 -9.12 6.08
C CYS A 138 4.12 -8.86 5.62
N ALA A 139 4.49 -7.59 5.42
CA ALA A 139 5.82 -7.19 5.01
C ALA A 139 6.89 -7.66 6.01
N ALA A 140 6.64 -7.51 7.32
CA ALA A 140 7.53 -7.98 8.36
C ALA A 140 7.77 -9.50 8.30
N LYS A 141 6.70 -10.29 8.10
CA LYS A 141 6.79 -11.76 7.92
C LYS A 141 7.53 -12.17 6.66
N LEU A 142 7.51 -11.33 5.63
CA LEU A 142 8.30 -11.47 4.40
C LEU A 142 9.77 -11.01 4.57
N GLY A 143 10.15 -10.54 5.77
CA GLY A 143 11.51 -10.10 6.09
C GLY A 143 11.78 -8.61 5.83
N ALA A 144 10.76 -7.83 5.49
CA ALA A 144 10.91 -6.39 5.30
C ALA A 144 11.20 -5.68 6.63
N ARG A 145 12.15 -4.76 6.61
CA ARG A 145 12.43 -3.77 7.66
C ARG A 145 11.84 -2.40 7.34
N GLN A 146 11.64 -2.12 6.05
CA GLN A 146 11.09 -0.86 5.60
C GLN A 146 10.13 -1.09 4.42
N LEU A 147 9.08 -0.27 4.37
CA LEU A 147 8.25 -0.10 3.19
C LEU A 147 8.62 1.22 2.51
N ILE A 148 8.63 1.23 1.18
CA ILE A 148 8.72 2.46 0.39
C ILE A 148 7.53 2.55 -0.57
N GLY A 149 7.07 3.74 -0.94
CA GLY A 149 6.09 3.86 -2.01
C GLY A 149 5.78 5.29 -2.38
N VAL A 150 5.21 5.46 -3.57
CA VAL A 150 4.58 6.72 -3.96
C VAL A 150 3.22 6.79 -3.29
N THR A 151 2.98 7.87 -2.53
CA THR A 151 1.70 8.08 -1.85
C THR A 151 1.24 9.51 -1.99
N PHE A 152 -0.07 9.74 -1.84
CA PHE A 152 -0.61 11.09 -1.76
C PHE A 152 -0.11 11.78 -0.49
N LEU A 153 0.13 13.09 -0.58
CA LEU A 153 0.54 13.88 0.58
C LEU A 153 -0.50 13.83 1.72
N SER A 154 -1.79 13.69 1.38
CA SER A 154 -2.86 13.48 2.35
C SER A 154 -2.74 12.13 3.08
N MET A 155 -2.36 11.07 2.36
CA MET A 155 -2.15 9.74 2.94
C MET A 155 -0.89 9.69 3.80
N GLU A 156 0.20 10.37 3.39
CA GLU A 156 1.38 10.58 4.24
C GLU A 156 0.98 11.21 5.59
N ARG A 157 0.20 12.31 5.56
CA ARG A 157 -0.27 12.97 6.79
C ARG A 157 -1.11 12.04 7.64
N LEU A 158 -1.93 11.18 7.02
CA LEU A 158 -2.72 10.17 7.72
C LEU A 158 -1.85 9.12 8.40
N PHE A 159 -0.81 8.60 7.73
CA PHE A 159 0.14 7.67 8.34
C PHE A 159 0.82 8.28 9.57
N ARG A 160 1.31 9.51 9.46
CA ARG A 160 1.89 10.24 10.61
C ARG A 160 0.88 10.42 11.75
N ARG A 161 -0.38 10.69 11.44
CA ARG A 161 -1.46 10.80 12.46
C ARG A 161 -1.79 9.46 13.12
N ILE A 162 -1.71 8.35 12.39
CA ILE A 162 -1.85 7.00 12.96
C ILE A 162 -0.69 6.70 13.93
N GLY A 163 0.47 7.33 13.73
CA GLY A 163 1.63 7.25 14.63
C GLY A 163 2.76 6.35 14.11
N VAL A 164 2.63 5.80 12.90
CA VAL A 164 3.71 5.02 12.29
C VAL A 164 4.92 5.90 11.96
N HIS A 165 6.10 5.30 11.92
CA HIS A 165 7.35 6.00 11.59
C HIS A 165 7.45 6.23 10.07
N ALA A 166 6.63 7.16 9.56
CA ALA A 166 6.61 7.55 8.16
C ALA A 166 7.47 8.80 7.91
N HIS A 167 8.41 8.71 6.96
CA HIS A 167 9.28 9.82 6.58
C HIS A 167 9.50 9.86 5.06
N ARG A 168 9.91 11.02 4.54
CA ARG A 168 9.99 11.21 3.08
C ARG A 168 11.29 10.62 2.52
N ALA A 169 11.19 9.99 1.37
CA ALA A 169 12.32 9.57 0.53
C ALA A 169 12.75 10.67 -0.46
N GLY A 170 11.99 11.77 -0.56
CA GLY A 170 12.29 12.93 -1.39
C GLY A 170 11.24 14.04 -1.24
N ALA A 171 11.42 15.14 -1.98
CA ALA A 171 10.51 16.28 -1.91
C ALA A 171 9.14 15.94 -2.56
N PRO A 172 8.01 16.40 -1.98
CA PRO A 172 6.70 16.25 -2.63
C PRO A 172 6.66 16.96 -3.98
N ARG A 173 5.99 16.35 -4.97
CA ARG A 173 5.78 16.95 -6.29
C ARG A 173 4.29 16.88 -6.67
N ARG A 174 3.87 17.76 -7.57
CA ARG A 174 2.53 17.73 -8.15
C ARG A 174 2.57 16.94 -9.45
N ILE A 175 1.71 15.92 -9.57
CA ILE A 175 1.49 15.12 -10.78
C ILE A 175 -0.01 15.08 -11.01
N ASP A 176 -0.47 15.49 -12.19
CA ASP A 176 -1.89 15.55 -12.57
C ASP A 176 -2.79 16.16 -11.46
N ASP A 177 -2.40 17.34 -10.99
CA ASP A 177 -3.06 18.11 -9.92
C ASP A 177 -3.14 17.45 -8.54
N ARG A 178 -2.45 16.33 -8.34
CA ARG A 178 -2.33 15.67 -7.03
C ARG A 178 -0.92 15.85 -6.47
N MET A 179 -0.85 16.22 -5.19
CA MET A 179 0.42 16.24 -4.45
C MET A 179 0.78 14.83 -4.04
N VAL A 180 1.91 14.34 -4.53
CA VAL A 180 2.46 13.02 -4.24
C VAL A 180 3.86 13.13 -3.66
N VAL A 181 4.30 12.09 -2.95
CA VAL A 181 5.62 12.01 -2.35
C VAL A 181 6.07 10.55 -2.28
N ALA A 182 7.37 10.30 -2.48
CA ALA A 182 7.97 9.02 -2.13
C ALA A 182 8.13 8.97 -0.60
N CYS A 183 7.57 7.94 0.04
CA CYS A 183 7.46 7.85 1.49
C CYS A 183 7.99 6.49 1.97
N TRP A 184 8.83 6.53 2.98
CA TRP A 184 9.27 5.40 3.78
C TRP A 184 8.31 5.17 4.95
N ILE A 185 8.16 3.91 5.36
CA ILE A 185 7.60 3.50 6.65
C ILE A 185 8.55 2.48 7.25
N ASP A 186 9.18 2.83 8.37
CA ASP A 186 10.05 1.90 9.09
C ASP A 186 9.21 0.90 9.89
N ILE A 187 9.57 -0.38 9.81
CA ILE A 187 8.94 -1.46 10.56
C ILE A 187 9.69 -1.62 11.89
N ASP A 188 9.60 -0.59 12.71
CA ASP A 188 10.25 -0.50 14.02
C ASP A 188 9.25 -0.59 15.17
N SER A 189 9.73 -0.47 16.41
CA SER A 189 8.89 -0.51 17.61
C SER A 189 7.81 0.58 17.61
N GLN A 190 8.07 1.75 17.01
CA GLN A 190 7.08 2.82 16.94
C GLN A 190 5.93 2.40 16.02
N THR A 191 6.24 1.95 14.80
CA THR A 191 5.23 1.49 13.84
C THR A 191 4.45 0.29 14.36
N LEU A 192 5.14 -0.72 14.92
CA LEU A 192 4.48 -1.90 15.47
C LEU A 192 3.53 -1.53 16.62
N SER A 193 3.97 -0.66 17.55
CA SER A 193 3.11 -0.18 18.64
C SER A 193 1.92 0.64 18.13
N ALA A 194 2.13 1.54 17.16
CA ALA A 194 1.06 2.36 16.59
C ALA A 194 -0.01 1.51 15.91
N LEU A 195 0.37 0.37 15.34
CA LEU A 195 -0.53 -0.55 14.64
C LEU A 195 -1.07 -1.68 15.54
N GLY A 196 -0.65 -1.76 16.80
CA GLY A 196 -1.06 -2.83 17.72
C GLY A 196 -0.54 -4.20 17.32
N LEU A 197 0.64 -4.26 16.68
CA LEU A 197 1.28 -5.47 16.21
C LEU A 197 2.27 -6.02 17.24
N ASP A 198 2.56 -7.32 17.15
CA ASP A 198 3.54 -7.98 18.02
C ASP A 198 4.95 -7.37 17.86
N PRO A 199 5.57 -6.83 18.94
CA PRO A 199 6.93 -6.32 18.91
C PRO A 199 7.98 -7.33 18.45
N SER A 200 7.71 -8.64 18.59
CA SER A 200 8.61 -9.71 18.15
C SER A 200 8.87 -9.70 16.64
N LEU A 201 7.97 -9.11 15.85
CA LEU A 201 8.14 -8.93 14.41
C LEU A 201 9.38 -8.09 14.07
N GLY A 202 9.72 -7.09 14.90
CA GLY A 202 10.96 -6.32 14.74
C GLY A 202 12.21 -7.09 15.20
N LEU A 203 12.05 -8.07 16.09
CA LEU A 203 13.15 -8.88 16.63
C LEU A 203 13.50 -10.09 15.74
N MET A 204 12.52 -10.67 15.02
CA MET A 204 12.80 -11.68 14.00
C MET A 204 13.73 -11.14 12.90
N GLN A 205 13.65 -9.83 12.62
CA GLN A 205 14.46 -9.17 11.61
C GLN A 205 15.92 -8.97 12.05
N SER A 206 16.25 -8.88 13.34
CA SER A 206 17.63 -8.68 13.82
C SER A 206 18.46 -9.97 13.83
N LYS A 207 17.82 -11.15 13.86
CA LYS A 207 18.52 -12.45 13.81
C LYS A 207 18.89 -12.93 12.40
N LEU A 208 18.27 -12.40 11.34
CA LEU A 208 18.63 -12.73 9.95
C LEU A 208 19.80 -11.91 9.38
N ALA A 209 20.22 -10.86 10.07
CA ALA A 209 21.30 -9.97 9.63
C ALA A 209 22.65 -10.21 10.35
N ALA A 210 22.73 -11.27 11.15
CA ALA A 210 23.93 -11.74 11.84
C ALA A 210 24.32 -13.13 11.30
#